data_AF-C7YXH3-F1
#
_entry.id   AF-C7YXH3-F1
#
_cell.length_a   1.000
_cell.length_b   1.000
_cell.length_c   1.000
_cell.angle_alpha   90.00
_cell.angle_beta   90.00
_cell.angle_gamma   90.00
#
_symmetry.space_group_name_H-M   'P 1'
#
loop_
_entity.id
_entity.type
_entity.pdbx_description
1 polymer ?
#
loop_
_entity_poly.entity_id
_entity_poly.type
_entity_poly.pdbx_seq_one_letter_code
_entity_poly.pdbx_strand_id
1 'polypeptide(L)'
;MFSMREKPRERAMPLVPLPFDRTLISRQSALLGAYRECPMAEAWGRFCPNMDFRRYLLALSEEKRVEQSQRAAKLLKRASINHVYKVSEFSWEICAWRDVFDLILDDEGLRMDKRPYDFAEKDEKGQFEVKTKIPDATMGLKSYDNYYLKRGYVCTDPDCNDDHIAKQPDERLSEDLLSAMMQNPECGLIVDGVWGKADLIFPFAVYEAKKRATSYDDAEEQIYHACRTYLAMLDDLARNPDNVSEYQSEESDKYQLFAFTSCGSYWQVFVAWNFMNDCMVETVWEGDVKYPNYAIELICIIDQVHDYATQQHRPFVMKHLEAWHDRHKRTTNPAAANNNSFIASPLSVPSPSKDPYSSSDEDIPSSSSLGVDDMASLFDLSSNMPQPEWSRLKAESKMTRSDRARQTRAYNQELRGFRGLSARVPELKKTPEKKRPRGRPPKAATHKQKPLKKRQQAQSSRARSGRAFWLSGICIEDLRVG
;
A
#
# COMPACT_ATOMS: atom_id res chain seq x y z
N MET A 1 22.03 25.63 10.99
CA MET A 1 21.44 24.28 10.91
C MET A 1 22.14 23.39 11.91
N PHE A 2 21.47 22.99 12.99
CA PHE A 2 22.02 22.04 13.94
C PHE A 2 21.98 20.65 13.29
N SER A 3 23.13 20.17 12.81
CA SER A 3 23.33 18.76 12.47
C SER A 3 23.44 17.97 13.79
N MET A 4 22.34 17.80 14.52
CA MET A 4 22.25 16.71 15.49
C MET A 4 22.17 15.43 14.67
N ARG A 5 23.34 14.80 14.44
CA ARG A 5 23.42 13.46 13.86
C ARG A 5 22.92 12.49 14.92
N GLU A 6 21.61 12.34 15.02
CA GLU A 6 21.05 11.15 15.64
C GLU A 6 21.60 9.92 14.91
N LYS A 7 21.88 8.87 15.69
CA LYS A 7 22.39 7.63 15.12
C LYS A 7 21.35 7.10 14.12
N PRO A 8 21.76 6.74 12.90
CA PRO A 8 20.89 6.08 11.95
C PRO A 8 20.22 4.86 12.57
N ARG A 9 18.98 4.58 12.16
CA ARG A 9 18.24 3.40 12.62
C ARG A 9 19.08 2.14 12.44
N GLU A 10 19.37 1.43 13.54
CA GLU A 10 20.10 0.16 13.48
C GLU A 10 19.24 -0.87 12.74
N ARG A 11 19.66 -1.24 11.53
CA ARG A 11 18.97 -2.25 10.72
C ARG A 11 19.60 -3.62 10.99
N ALA A 12 18.90 -4.47 11.74
CA ALA A 12 19.05 -5.91 11.58
C ALA A 12 18.30 -6.28 10.30
N MET A 13 18.91 -7.00 9.36
CA MET A 13 18.33 -7.41 8.06
C MET A 13 16.91 -7.97 8.25
N PRO A 14 15.87 -7.13 8.16
CA PRO A 14 14.62 -7.47 8.79
C PRO A 14 13.76 -8.15 7.74
N LEU A 15 13.21 -9.30 8.10
CA LEU A 15 12.32 -10.06 7.21
C LEU A 15 10.97 -9.35 7.03
N VAL A 16 10.65 -8.42 7.93
CA VAL A 16 9.43 -7.61 7.92
C VAL A 16 9.77 -6.16 8.29
N PRO A 17 9.00 -5.17 7.80
CA PRO A 17 9.22 -3.78 8.14
C PRO A 17 9.21 -3.55 9.65
N LEU A 18 10.17 -2.75 10.12
CA LEU A 18 10.10 -2.11 11.43
C LEU A 18 9.48 -0.73 11.21
N PRO A 19 8.27 -0.44 11.72
CA PRO A 19 7.72 0.90 11.61
C PRO A 19 8.60 1.93 12.33
N PHE A 20 8.47 3.20 11.97
CA PHE A 20 9.02 4.28 12.80
C PHE A 20 8.48 4.19 14.24
N ASP A 21 9.30 4.56 15.23
CA ASP A 21 8.91 4.44 16.64
C ASP A 21 7.82 5.46 17.02
N ARG A 22 7.86 6.64 16.40
CA ARG A 22 6.95 7.75 16.73
C ARG A 22 6.28 8.29 15.47
N THR A 23 5.05 8.77 15.66
CA THR A 23 4.35 9.60 14.69
C THR A 23 4.23 11.00 15.29
N LEU A 24 4.64 12.01 14.53
CA LEU A 24 4.36 13.41 14.83
C LEU A 24 3.19 13.85 13.94
N ILE A 25 2.14 14.39 14.53
CA ILE A 25 0.92 14.75 13.81
C ILE A 25 0.78 16.28 13.79
N SER A 26 0.76 16.86 12.60
CA SER A 26 0.43 18.26 12.36
C SER A 26 -1.00 18.36 11.84
N ARG A 27 -1.93 18.79 12.72
CA ARG A 27 -3.30 19.11 12.30
C ARG A 27 -3.40 20.59 11.96
N GLN A 28 -2.94 20.98 10.77
CA GLN A 28 -3.28 22.29 10.23
C GLN A 28 -4.72 22.24 9.73
N SER A 29 -5.69 22.48 10.63
CA SER A 29 -7.07 22.67 10.18
C SER A 29 -7.11 23.95 9.34
N ALA A 30 -7.71 23.88 8.16
CA ALA A 30 -7.94 25.02 7.28
C ALA A 30 -8.61 26.22 7.99
N LEU A 31 -9.26 25.98 9.14
CA LEU A 31 -9.87 26.99 10.00
C LEU A 31 -8.88 27.88 10.79
N LEU A 32 -7.58 27.54 10.89
CA LEU A 32 -6.58 28.28 11.67
C LEU A 32 -5.48 28.95 10.82
N GLY A 33 -5.64 28.98 9.49
CA GLY A 33 -4.64 29.44 8.50
C GLY A 33 -4.27 30.93 8.50
N ALA A 34 -4.50 31.68 9.59
CA ALA A 34 -4.20 33.11 9.64
C ALA A 34 -2.77 33.46 10.10
N TYR A 35 -1.98 32.51 10.62
CA TYR A 35 -0.71 32.84 11.29
C TYR A 35 0.50 31.94 10.97
N ARG A 36 0.46 31.12 9.92
CA ARG A 36 1.64 30.38 9.46
C ARG A 36 1.84 30.59 7.96
N GLU A 37 3.03 31.06 7.58
CA GLU A 37 3.33 31.49 6.21
C GLU A 37 3.51 30.33 5.20
N CYS A 38 3.53 29.06 5.62
CA CYS A 38 3.64 27.89 4.74
C CYS A 38 3.34 26.56 5.49
N PRO A 39 2.59 25.59 4.91
CA PRO A 39 2.46 24.22 5.41
C PRO A 39 3.82 23.53 5.59
N MET A 40 3.98 22.65 6.58
CA MET A 40 5.28 21.99 6.79
C MET A 40 5.60 21.00 5.66
N ALA A 41 4.58 20.35 5.12
CA ALA A 41 4.69 19.45 3.98
C ALA A 41 5.23 20.16 2.73
N GLU A 42 4.96 21.46 2.56
CA GLU A 42 5.51 22.24 1.44
C GLU A 42 7.01 22.56 1.66
N ALA A 43 7.43 22.78 2.90
CA ALA A 43 8.82 23.07 3.22
C ALA A 43 9.73 21.82 3.33
N TRP A 44 9.18 20.68 3.75
CA TRP A 44 9.94 19.47 4.07
C TRP A 44 9.59 18.25 3.23
N GLY A 45 8.37 18.20 2.68
CA GLY A 45 7.98 17.15 1.75
C GLY A 45 8.69 17.29 0.41
N ARG A 46 8.79 16.18 -0.32
CA ARG A 46 9.25 16.19 -1.71
C ARG A 46 8.23 16.89 -2.63
N PHE A 47 6.96 16.75 -2.31
CA PHE A 47 5.83 17.26 -3.05
C PHE A 47 4.66 17.55 -2.11
N CYS A 48 4.05 18.72 -2.27
CA CYS A 48 2.77 19.05 -1.67
C CYS A 48 1.81 19.42 -2.82
N PRO A 49 0.58 18.87 -2.86
CA PRO A 49 -0.41 19.29 -3.84
C PRO A 49 -0.63 20.80 -3.79
N ASN A 50 -0.81 21.42 -4.95
CA ASN A 50 -1.18 22.81 -5.04
C ASN A 50 -2.62 22.99 -4.53
N MET A 51 -2.72 23.62 -3.36
CA MET A 51 -3.99 23.89 -2.67
C MET A 51 -4.71 25.14 -3.22
N ASP A 52 -4.06 25.94 -4.08
CA ASP A 52 -4.73 26.96 -4.89
C ASP A 52 -5.36 26.29 -6.12
N PHE A 53 -6.48 25.61 -5.88
CA PHE A 53 -7.21 24.85 -6.90
C PHE A 53 -7.68 25.71 -8.07
N ARG A 54 -7.97 26.98 -7.81
CA ARG A 54 -8.35 27.91 -8.88
C ARG A 54 -7.18 28.14 -9.82
N ARG A 55 -5.99 28.42 -9.28
CA ARG A 55 -4.78 28.59 -10.08
C ARG A 55 -4.38 27.30 -10.79
N TYR A 56 -4.48 26.16 -10.11
CA TYR A 56 -4.24 24.85 -10.71
C TYR A 56 -5.15 24.59 -11.91
N LEU A 57 -6.47 24.73 -11.74
CA LEU A 57 -7.45 24.54 -12.81
C LEU A 57 -7.23 25.49 -14.00
N LEU A 58 -6.85 26.74 -13.74
CA LEU A 58 -6.57 27.72 -14.81
C LEU A 58 -5.33 27.34 -15.64
N ALA A 59 -4.36 26.64 -15.04
CA ALA A 59 -3.15 26.19 -15.73
C ALA A 59 -3.40 24.94 -16.61
N LEU A 60 -4.51 24.23 -16.41
CA LEU A 60 -4.86 23.06 -17.21
C LEU A 60 -5.44 23.46 -18.58
N SER A 61 -5.24 22.59 -19.56
CA SER A 61 -5.94 22.65 -20.84
C SER A 61 -7.45 22.51 -20.64
N GLU A 62 -8.25 23.06 -21.57
CA GLU A 62 -9.71 22.96 -21.50
C GLU A 62 -10.21 21.52 -21.43
N GLU A 63 -9.62 20.60 -22.21
CA GLU A 63 -9.98 19.19 -22.21
C GLU A 63 -9.83 18.55 -20.82
N LYS A 64 -8.65 18.67 -20.19
CA LYS A 64 -8.42 18.22 -18.81
C LYS A 64 -9.37 18.85 -17.79
N ARG A 65 -9.70 20.15 -17.92
CA ARG A 65 -10.68 20.80 -17.03
C ARG A 65 -12.07 20.19 -17.15
N VAL A 66 -12.50 19.91 -18.37
CA VAL A 66 -13.79 19.27 -18.65
C VAL A 66 -13.80 17.86 -18.07
N GLU A 67 -12.73 17.08 -18.28
CA GLU A 67 -12.57 15.74 -17.72
C GLU A 67 -12.65 15.74 -16.19
N GLN A 68 -11.88 16.61 -15.53
CA GLN A 68 -11.92 16.76 -14.07
C GLN A 68 -13.32 17.15 -13.57
N SER A 69 -13.99 18.06 -14.25
CA SER A 69 -15.35 18.48 -13.91
C SER A 69 -16.34 17.31 -14.03
N GLN A 70 -16.20 16.46 -15.05
CA GLN A 70 -17.02 15.27 -15.23
C GLN A 70 -16.76 14.23 -14.13
N ARG A 71 -15.50 13.95 -13.81
CA ARG A 71 -15.10 13.03 -12.72
C ARG A 71 -15.60 13.53 -11.37
N ALA A 72 -15.45 14.82 -11.08
CA ALA A 72 -15.97 15.45 -9.87
C ALA A 72 -17.51 15.38 -9.78
N ALA A 73 -18.22 15.63 -10.89
CA ALA A 73 -19.68 15.50 -10.92
C ALA A 73 -20.16 14.06 -10.68
N LYS A 74 -19.44 13.07 -11.21
CA LYS A 74 -19.69 11.64 -10.98
C LYS A 74 -19.49 11.28 -9.50
N LEU A 75 -18.38 11.73 -8.89
CA LEU A 75 -18.08 11.55 -7.46
C LEU A 75 -19.16 12.19 -6.58
N LEU A 76 -19.49 13.46 -6.83
CA LEU A 76 -20.53 14.22 -6.12
C LEU A 76 -21.88 13.49 -6.11
N LYS A 77 -22.31 13.07 -7.30
CA LYS A 77 -23.56 12.32 -7.48
C LYS A 77 -23.53 11.02 -6.68
N ARG A 78 -22.42 10.26 -6.76
CA ARG A 78 -22.32 8.98 -6.06
C ARG A 78 -22.25 9.16 -4.55
N ALA A 79 -21.54 10.17 -4.07
CA ALA A 79 -21.45 10.49 -2.66
C ALA A 79 -22.83 10.86 -2.06
N SER A 80 -23.61 11.65 -2.80
CA SER A 80 -24.96 12.04 -2.41
C SER A 80 -25.91 10.83 -2.35
N ILE A 81 -25.89 9.98 -3.38
CA ILE A 81 -26.68 8.74 -3.42
C ILE A 81 -26.31 7.82 -2.26
N ASN A 82 -25.01 7.54 -2.08
CA ASN A 82 -24.52 6.65 -1.04
C ASN A 82 -24.89 7.14 0.36
N HIS A 83 -24.86 8.46 0.58
CA HIS A 83 -25.29 9.08 1.82
C HIS A 83 -26.79 8.91 2.07
N VAL A 84 -27.63 9.20 1.06
CA VAL A 84 -29.10 9.08 1.15
C VAL A 84 -29.53 7.63 1.42
N TYR A 85 -28.95 6.67 0.70
CA TYR A 85 -29.29 5.25 0.83
C TYR A 85 -28.54 4.52 1.95
N LYS A 86 -27.66 5.21 2.68
CA LYS A 86 -26.88 4.63 3.80
C LYS A 86 -26.19 3.32 3.41
N VAL A 87 -25.53 3.33 2.26
CA VAL A 87 -24.88 2.13 1.69
C VAL A 87 -23.83 1.55 2.65
N SER A 88 -23.39 0.33 2.37
CA SER A 88 -22.33 -0.32 3.17
C SER A 88 -20.98 0.39 3.01
N GLU A 89 -20.09 0.17 3.97
CA GLU A 89 -18.69 0.62 3.90
C GLU A 89 -17.98 0.08 2.66
N PHE A 90 -18.17 -1.20 2.36
CA PHE A 90 -17.67 -1.84 1.15
C PHE A 90 -18.16 -1.15 -0.14
N SER A 91 -19.40 -0.66 -0.17
CA SER A 91 -19.89 0.09 -1.31
C SER A 91 -19.18 1.44 -1.46
N TRP A 92 -18.84 2.10 -0.34
CA TRP A 92 -18.04 3.32 -0.35
C TRP A 92 -16.62 3.07 -0.84
N GLU A 93 -15.98 1.98 -0.38
CA GLU A 93 -14.67 1.53 -0.82
C GLU A 93 -14.63 1.34 -2.35
N ILE A 94 -15.56 0.56 -2.92
CA ILE A 94 -15.62 0.36 -4.38
C ILE A 94 -15.84 1.68 -5.13
N CYS A 95 -16.69 2.58 -4.61
CA CYS A 95 -16.91 3.87 -5.25
C CYS A 95 -15.66 4.74 -5.22
N ALA A 96 -14.95 4.78 -4.08
CA ALA A 96 -13.68 5.47 -3.95
C ALA A 96 -12.66 4.99 -4.99
N TRP A 97 -12.49 3.66 -5.12
CA TRP A 97 -11.54 3.09 -6.08
C TRP A 97 -11.86 3.51 -7.53
N ARG A 98 -13.14 3.64 -7.88
CA ARG A 98 -13.61 3.91 -9.25
C ARG A 98 -13.87 5.36 -9.61
N ASP A 99 -14.03 6.23 -8.62
CA ASP A 99 -14.42 7.63 -8.84
C ASP A 99 -13.39 8.62 -8.30
N VAL A 100 -12.57 8.20 -7.34
CA VAL A 100 -11.50 9.03 -6.75
C VAL A 100 -10.16 8.59 -7.31
N PHE A 101 -9.86 7.29 -7.26
CA PHE A 101 -8.56 6.72 -7.63
C PHE A 101 -8.53 6.05 -9.01
N ASP A 102 -9.46 6.39 -9.90
CA ASP A 102 -9.58 5.77 -11.23
C ASP A 102 -8.29 5.87 -12.05
N LEU A 103 -7.65 7.05 -12.09
CA LEU A 103 -6.37 7.22 -12.81
C LEU A 103 -5.26 6.33 -12.24
N ILE A 104 -5.19 6.16 -10.91
CA ILE A 104 -4.20 5.29 -10.27
C ILE A 104 -4.53 3.81 -10.51
N LEU A 105 -5.81 3.47 -10.53
CA LEU A 105 -6.29 2.11 -10.77
C LEU A 105 -6.02 1.66 -12.21
N ASP A 106 -6.21 2.56 -13.17
CA ASP A 106 -6.11 2.29 -14.60
C ASP A 106 -4.67 2.50 -15.14
N ASP A 107 -3.76 3.07 -14.35
CA ASP A 107 -2.35 3.21 -14.72
C ASP A 107 -1.61 1.86 -14.68
N GLU A 108 -1.03 1.47 -15.81
CA GLU A 108 -0.40 0.16 -15.97
C GLU A 108 0.96 0.01 -15.29
N GLY A 109 1.61 1.12 -14.92
CA GLY A 109 2.84 1.15 -14.15
C GLY A 109 2.60 1.16 -12.64
N LEU A 110 1.37 1.44 -12.22
CA LEU A 110 0.96 1.48 -10.83
C LEU A 110 0.11 0.25 -10.47
N ARG A 111 -0.06 0.03 -9.17
CA ARG A 111 -0.90 -1.03 -8.64
C ARG A 111 -1.65 -0.50 -7.43
N MET A 112 -2.97 -0.67 -7.44
CA MET A 112 -3.83 -0.46 -6.28
C MET A 112 -4.51 -1.78 -5.91
N ASP A 113 -4.47 -2.14 -4.64
CA ASP A 113 -5.12 -3.36 -4.14
C ASP A 113 -5.41 -3.25 -2.64
N LYS A 114 -6.35 -4.06 -2.14
CA LYS A 114 -6.58 -4.25 -0.70
C LYS A 114 -5.47 -5.15 -0.15
N ARG A 115 -4.33 -4.56 0.18
CA ARG A 115 -3.07 -5.27 0.42
C ARG A 115 -2.71 -5.30 1.91
N PRO A 116 -2.63 -6.48 2.57
CA PRO A 116 -2.09 -6.55 3.92
C PRO A 116 -0.66 -6.00 3.97
N TYR A 117 -0.26 -5.56 5.16
CA TYR A 117 1.15 -5.38 5.46
C TYR A 117 1.50 -6.02 6.80
N ASP A 118 2.62 -6.75 6.78
CA ASP A 118 3.24 -7.33 7.96
C ASP A 118 4.22 -6.31 8.56
N PHE A 119 4.38 -6.33 9.88
CA PHE A 119 5.33 -5.46 10.57
C PHE A 119 5.77 -6.09 11.89
N ALA A 120 6.99 -5.77 12.31
CA ALA A 120 7.50 -6.17 13.61
C ALA A 120 7.27 -5.06 14.65
N GLU A 121 6.74 -5.44 15.80
CA GLU A 121 6.50 -4.56 16.94
C GLU A 121 6.95 -5.26 18.23
N LYS A 122 7.42 -4.50 19.22
CA LYS A 122 7.75 -5.06 20.54
C LYS A 122 6.47 -5.27 21.36
N ASP A 123 6.31 -6.47 21.92
CA ASP A 123 5.27 -6.78 22.88
C ASP A 123 5.53 -6.09 24.24
N GLU A 124 4.60 -6.26 25.20
CA GLU A 124 4.73 -5.73 26.56
C GLU A 124 5.98 -6.24 27.31
N LYS A 125 6.59 -7.34 26.84
CA LYS A 125 7.79 -7.95 27.40
C LYS A 125 9.06 -7.54 26.65
N GLY A 126 8.95 -6.65 25.65
CA GLY A 126 10.05 -6.20 24.81
C GLY A 126 10.48 -7.19 23.72
N GLN A 127 9.74 -8.27 23.49
CA GLN A 127 10.01 -9.25 22.44
C GLN A 127 9.35 -8.84 21.14
N PHE A 128 10.04 -9.03 20.01
CA PHE A 128 9.47 -8.74 18.70
C PHE A 128 8.44 -9.78 18.28
N GLU A 129 7.22 -9.31 18.02
CA GLU A 129 6.11 -10.03 17.41
C GLU A 129 5.84 -9.49 16.00
N VAL A 130 5.49 -10.36 15.06
CA VAL A 130 5.03 -9.97 13.73
C VAL A 130 3.51 -9.87 13.73
N LYS A 131 2.99 -8.70 13.39
CA LYS A 131 1.57 -8.41 13.28
C LYS A 131 1.23 -8.05 11.83
N THR A 132 -0.06 -8.15 11.50
CA THR A 132 -0.57 -7.84 10.17
C THR A 132 -1.72 -6.84 10.30
N LYS A 133 -1.73 -5.83 9.43
CA LYS A 133 -2.87 -4.91 9.24
C LYS A 133 -3.26 -4.89 7.76
N ILE A 134 -4.51 -4.52 7.47
CA ILE A 134 -5.05 -4.48 6.11
C ILE A 134 -5.76 -3.14 5.96
N PRO A 135 -5.18 -2.17 5.21
CA PRO A 135 -5.89 -0.97 4.82
C PRO A 135 -6.93 -1.30 3.73
N ASP A 136 -7.89 -0.42 3.52
CA ASP A 136 -8.85 -0.59 2.43
C ASP A 136 -8.22 -0.49 1.05
N ALA A 137 -7.19 0.33 0.85
CA ALA A 137 -6.33 0.21 -0.32
C ALA A 137 -4.89 0.63 -0.03
N THR A 138 -3.96 -0.02 -0.70
CA THR A 138 -2.57 0.42 -0.82
C THR A 138 -2.30 0.70 -2.28
N MET A 139 -1.53 1.75 -2.57
CA MET A 139 -1.13 2.16 -3.92
C MET A 139 0.39 2.20 -3.99
N GLY A 140 0.95 1.49 -4.97
CA GLY A 140 2.39 1.37 -5.17
C GLY A 140 2.74 1.14 -6.63
N LEU A 141 3.99 0.80 -6.88
CA LEU A 141 4.43 0.41 -8.21
C LEU A 141 4.03 -1.04 -8.49
N LYS A 142 3.77 -1.30 -9.77
CA LYS A 142 3.57 -2.65 -10.28
C LYS A 142 4.91 -3.31 -10.56
N SER A 143 5.02 -4.57 -10.21
CA SER A 143 6.11 -5.46 -10.64
C SER A 143 5.67 -6.33 -11.82
N TYR A 144 6.64 -6.98 -12.45
CA TYR A 144 6.40 -7.75 -13.66
C TYR A 144 6.96 -9.16 -13.53
N ASP A 145 6.13 -10.16 -13.86
CA ASP A 145 6.63 -11.50 -14.12
C ASP A 145 7.35 -11.58 -15.48
N ASN A 146 8.02 -12.71 -15.72
CA ASN A 146 8.73 -12.97 -16.96
C ASN A 146 7.83 -12.91 -18.20
N TYR A 147 6.53 -13.17 -18.05
CA TYR A 147 5.59 -13.07 -19.16
C TYR A 147 5.43 -11.61 -19.59
N TYR A 148 5.16 -10.70 -18.66
CA TYR A 148 5.03 -9.28 -18.98
C TYR A 148 6.36 -8.69 -19.48
N LEU A 149 7.49 -9.04 -18.85
CA LEU A 149 8.81 -8.55 -19.28
C LEU A 149 9.14 -8.97 -20.72
N LYS A 150 8.85 -10.21 -21.11
CA LYS A 150 9.12 -10.71 -22.48
C LYS A 150 8.13 -10.19 -23.50
N ARG A 151 6.85 -10.10 -23.13
CA ARG A 151 5.80 -9.60 -24.04
C ARG A 151 5.93 -8.10 -24.28
N GLY A 152 6.40 -7.36 -23.29
CA GLY A 152 6.35 -5.91 -23.28
C GLY A 152 4.92 -5.37 -23.17
N TYR A 153 4.81 -4.05 -23.23
CA TYR A 153 3.52 -3.39 -23.38
C TYR A 153 3.06 -3.44 -24.84
N VAL A 154 1.77 -3.78 -25.04
CA VAL A 154 1.13 -3.83 -26.35
C VAL A 154 -0.14 -3.00 -26.29
N CYS A 155 -0.16 -1.89 -27.02
CA CYS A 155 -1.37 -1.10 -27.21
C CYS A 155 -2.35 -1.87 -28.10
N THR A 156 -3.59 -2.03 -27.62
CA THR A 156 -4.64 -2.74 -28.35
C THR A 156 -5.53 -1.80 -29.17
N ASP A 157 -5.33 -0.49 -29.06
CA ASP A 157 -6.07 0.49 -29.83
C ASP A 157 -5.41 0.64 -31.21
N PRO A 158 -6.12 0.27 -32.30
CA PRO A 158 -5.57 0.30 -33.65
C PRO A 158 -5.27 1.72 -34.14
N ASP A 159 -5.89 2.74 -33.55
CA ASP A 159 -5.76 4.15 -33.94
C ASP A 159 -4.83 4.93 -32.99
N CYS A 160 -4.19 4.24 -32.05
CA CYS A 160 -3.32 4.89 -31.09
C CYS A 160 -1.98 5.29 -31.72
N ASN A 161 -1.69 6.60 -31.64
CA ASN A 161 -0.44 7.20 -32.11
C ASN A 161 0.50 7.60 -30.96
N ASP A 162 0.16 7.23 -29.72
CA ASP A 162 0.94 7.60 -28.55
C ASP A 162 2.24 6.79 -28.48
N ASP A 163 3.31 7.46 -28.04
CA ASP A 163 4.54 6.77 -27.67
C ASP A 163 4.33 6.01 -26.36
N HIS A 164 4.50 4.69 -26.41
CA HIS A 164 4.33 3.81 -25.28
C HIS A 164 5.64 3.26 -24.72
N ILE A 165 6.79 3.82 -25.11
CA ILE A 165 8.09 3.41 -24.56
C ILE A 165 8.10 3.51 -23.03
N ALA A 166 7.52 4.57 -22.45
CA ALA A 166 7.45 4.76 -21.00
C ALA A 166 6.53 3.73 -20.28
N LYS A 167 5.67 3.04 -21.02
CA LYS A 167 4.78 1.97 -20.52
C LYS A 167 5.44 0.59 -20.55
N GLN A 168 6.62 0.47 -21.17
CA GLN A 168 7.31 -0.82 -21.22
C GLN A 168 7.67 -1.29 -19.79
N PRO A 169 7.46 -2.58 -19.50
CA PRO A 169 7.93 -3.21 -18.27
C PRO A 169 9.44 -3.01 -18.07
N ASP A 170 9.84 -2.69 -16.85
CA ASP A 170 11.25 -2.51 -16.49
C ASP A 170 11.75 -3.74 -15.74
N GLU A 171 12.86 -4.32 -16.20
CA GLU A 171 13.47 -5.52 -15.61
C GLU A 171 13.87 -5.32 -14.15
N ARG A 172 14.20 -4.09 -13.74
CA ARG A 172 14.50 -3.77 -12.33
C ARG A 172 13.28 -4.00 -11.43
N LEU A 173 12.08 -3.99 -11.98
CA LEU A 173 10.83 -4.32 -11.28
C LEU A 173 10.37 -5.77 -11.52
N SER A 174 11.29 -6.66 -11.91
CA SER A 174 11.02 -8.09 -12.03
C SER A 174 10.61 -8.68 -10.68
N GLU A 175 9.43 -9.30 -10.62
CA GLU A 175 8.97 -10.04 -9.44
C GLU A 175 10.01 -11.05 -8.97
N ASP A 176 10.70 -11.68 -9.92
CA ASP A 176 11.65 -12.74 -9.63
C ASP A 176 12.91 -12.21 -8.96
N LEU A 177 13.46 -11.15 -9.53
CA LEU A 177 14.66 -10.50 -9.04
C LEU A 177 14.41 -9.86 -7.66
N LEU A 178 13.27 -9.18 -7.51
CA LEU A 178 12.86 -8.56 -6.24
C LEU A 178 12.64 -9.60 -5.15
N SER A 179 11.97 -10.71 -5.46
CA SER A 179 11.77 -11.80 -4.50
C SER A 179 13.08 -12.45 -4.08
N ALA A 180 14.01 -12.67 -5.01
CA ALA A 180 15.33 -13.20 -4.70
C ALA A 180 16.15 -12.25 -3.83
N MET A 181 16.06 -10.95 -4.09
CA MET A 181 16.72 -9.91 -3.30
C MET A 181 16.17 -9.81 -1.88
N MET A 182 14.85 -9.88 -1.69
CA MET A 182 14.22 -9.94 -0.37
C MET A 182 14.74 -11.10 0.50
N GLN A 183 15.04 -12.24 -0.13
CA GLN A 183 15.48 -13.45 0.55
C GLN A 183 17.00 -13.51 0.78
N ASN A 184 17.75 -12.55 0.23
CA ASN A 184 19.19 -12.55 0.34
C ASN A 184 19.63 -12.19 1.78
N PRO A 185 20.33 -13.08 2.49
CA PRO A 185 20.76 -12.85 3.87
C PRO A 185 21.83 -11.77 4.03
N GLU A 186 22.37 -11.19 2.97
CA GLU A 186 23.37 -10.12 3.02
C GLU A 186 22.86 -8.80 2.45
N CYS A 187 21.73 -8.81 1.74
CA CYS A 187 21.19 -7.62 1.08
C CYS A 187 19.65 -7.57 1.02
N GLY A 188 18.98 -8.13 2.02
CA GLY A 188 17.52 -8.15 2.10
C GLY A 188 16.93 -6.74 2.05
N LEU A 189 16.09 -6.47 1.05
CA LEU A 189 15.28 -5.25 0.93
C LEU A 189 13.81 -5.63 0.92
N ILE A 190 13.02 -5.07 1.83
CA ILE A 190 11.57 -5.31 1.84
C ILE A 190 10.90 -4.40 0.83
N VAL A 191 10.27 -4.99 -0.19
CA VAL A 191 9.70 -4.23 -1.30
C VAL A 191 8.17 -4.16 -1.26
N ASP A 192 7.50 -5.19 -0.71
CA ASP A 192 6.04 -5.31 -0.57
C ASP A 192 5.68 -5.34 0.92
N GLY A 193 4.47 -4.85 1.24
CA GLY A 193 3.94 -4.94 2.61
C GLY A 193 3.69 -6.38 3.03
N VAL A 194 3.33 -7.26 2.08
CA VAL A 194 3.18 -8.70 2.36
C VAL A 194 4.53 -9.38 2.25
N TRP A 195 4.95 -10.01 3.33
CA TRP A 195 6.27 -10.66 3.36
C TRP A 195 6.41 -11.76 2.29
N GLY A 196 7.56 -11.72 1.59
CA GLY A 196 7.95 -12.69 0.58
C GLY A 196 7.20 -12.55 -0.75
N LYS A 197 6.40 -11.49 -0.90
CA LYS A 197 5.76 -11.13 -2.16
C LYS A 197 6.43 -9.89 -2.75
N ALA A 198 6.20 -9.68 -4.03
CA ALA A 198 6.69 -8.52 -4.74
C ALA A 198 5.64 -8.08 -5.76
N ASP A 199 4.34 -8.02 -5.41
CA ASP A 199 3.26 -7.73 -6.37
C ASP A 199 2.93 -6.22 -6.41
N LEU A 200 2.85 -5.59 -5.23
CA LEU A 200 2.59 -4.17 -5.05
C LEU A 200 3.75 -3.64 -4.22
N ILE A 201 4.70 -2.99 -4.90
CA ILE A 201 6.00 -2.66 -4.33
C ILE A 201 6.14 -1.16 -4.10
N PHE A 202 6.93 -0.80 -3.09
CA PHE A 202 7.26 0.58 -2.73
C PHE A 202 6.04 1.52 -2.71
N PRO A 203 5.10 1.32 -1.77
CA PRO A 203 3.87 2.10 -1.71
C PRO A 203 4.14 3.61 -1.65
N PHE A 204 3.36 4.38 -2.41
CA PHE A 204 3.36 5.85 -2.37
C PHE A 204 2.08 6.42 -1.76
N ALA A 205 1.02 5.61 -1.67
CA ALA A 205 -0.18 6.02 -0.97
C ALA A 205 -0.95 4.88 -0.31
N VAL A 206 -1.78 5.23 0.67
CA VAL A 206 -2.67 4.32 1.39
C VAL A 206 -4.02 4.98 1.65
N TYR A 207 -5.10 4.19 1.64
CA TYR A 207 -6.46 4.64 1.85
C TYR A 207 -7.17 3.77 2.89
N GLU A 208 -7.90 4.42 3.78
CA GLU A 208 -8.75 3.78 4.78
C GLU A 208 -10.16 4.40 4.78
N ALA A 209 -11.17 3.55 4.68
CA ALA A 209 -12.56 3.94 4.71
C ALA A 209 -13.20 3.51 6.03
N LYS A 210 -14.11 4.33 6.54
CA LYS A 210 -15.03 3.96 7.61
C LYS A 210 -16.44 4.37 7.27
N LYS A 211 -17.41 3.61 7.77
CA LYS A 211 -18.82 3.91 7.53
C LYS A 211 -19.30 5.19 8.20
N ARG A 212 -18.76 5.53 9.39
CA ARG A 212 -19.31 6.56 10.27
C ARG A 212 -18.23 7.53 10.71
N ALA A 213 -18.62 8.81 10.81
CA ALA A 213 -17.83 9.87 11.42
C ALA A 213 -17.36 9.56 12.86
N THR A 214 -18.09 8.73 13.62
CA THR A 214 -17.65 8.33 14.97
C THR A 214 -16.41 7.44 14.98
N SER A 215 -15.95 6.98 13.81
CA SER A 215 -14.77 6.12 13.64
C SER A 215 -13.63 6.85 12.94
N TYR A 216 -13.62 8.19 12.92
CA TYR A 216 -12.49 8.96 12.38
C TYR A 216 -11.18 8.58 13.06
N ASP A 217 -11.19 8.51 14.40
CA ASP A 217 -9.99 8.17 15.17
C ASP A 217 -9.46 6.78 14.80
N ASP A 218 -10.36 5.82 14.56
CA ASP A 218 -9.98 4.47 14.11
C ASP A 218 -9.35 4.50 12.71
N ALA A 219 -9.88 5.32 11.78
CA ALA A 219 -9.33 5.47 10.43
C ALA A 219 -7.94 6.13 10.47
N GLU A 220 -7.82 7.20 11.25
CA GLU A 220 -6.56 7.92 11.43
C GLU A 220 -5.49 7.02 12.07
N GLU A 221 -5.81 6.27 13.12
CA GLU A 221 -4.85 5.37 13.76
C GLU A 221 -4.30 4.31 12.79
N GLN A 222 -5.18 3.76 11.94
CA GLN A 222 -4.78 2.81 10.91
C GLN A 222 -3.88 3.45 9.85
N ILE A 223 -4.20 4.66 9.42
CA ILE A 223 -3.38 5.42 8.48
C ILE A 223 -2.03 5.81 9.08
N TYR A 224 -1.97 6.35 10.30
CA TYR A 224 -0.71 6.71 10.95
C TYR A 224 0.20 5.50 11.11
N HIS A 225 -0.38 4.34 11.42
CA HIS A 225 0.37 3.10 11.45
C HIS A 225 0.89 2.71 10.06
N ALA A 226 0.06 2.76 9.02
CA ALA A 226 0.48 2.47 7.66
C ALA A 226 1.59 3.44 7.19
N CYS A 227 1.48 4.73 7.50
CA CYS A 227 2.51 5.74 7.22
C CYS A 227 3.85 5.36 7.85
N ARG A 228 3.86 5.01 9.15
CA ARG A 228 5.09 4.58 9.83
C ARG A 228 5.73 3.37 9.18
N THR A 229 4.92 2.39 8.76
CA THR A 229 5.42 1.16 8.14
C THR A 229 5.95 1.41 6.73
N TYR A 230 5.15 2.03 5.86
CA TYR A 230 5.52 2.20 4.45
C TYR A 230 6.61 3.25 4.26
N LEU A 231 6.65 4.32 5.05
CA LEU A 231 7.80 5.22 5.04
C LEU A 231 9.08 4.53 5.51
N ALA A 232 9.00 3.60 6.46
CA ALA A 232 10.17 2.84 6.88
C ALA A 232 10.67 1.88 5.79
N MET A 233 9.78 1.38 4.93
CA MET A 233 10.17 0.62 3.74
C MET A 233 10.86 1.51 2.69
N LEU A 234 10.38 2.73 2.50
CA LEU A 234 11.02 3.71 1.61
C LEU A 234 12.37 4.21 2.16
N ASP A 235 12.48 4.39 3.49
CA ASP A 235 13.77 4.68 4.14
C ASP A 235 14.77 3.57 3.83
N ASP A 236 14.38 2.31 4.03
CA ASP A 236 15.22 1.15 3.74
C ASP A 236 15.70 1.13 2.28
N LEU A 237 14.81 1.41 1.32
CA LEU A 237 15.18 1.55 -0.09
C LEU A 237 16.21 2.66 -0.30
N ALA A 238 16.04 3.80 0.36
CA ALA A 238 16.89 4.97 0.24
C ALA A 238 18.27 4.82 0.90
N ARG A 239 18.44 3.86 1.81
CA ARG A 239 19.72 3.55 2.46
C ARG A 239 20.71 2.89 1.50
N ASN A 240 21.99 3.10 1.77
CA ASN A 240 23.07 2.45 1.05
C ASN A 240 23.10 0.95 1.41
N PRO A 241 22.99 0.03 0.44
CA PRO A 241 23.01 -1.40 0.70
C PRO A 241 24.35 -1.92 1.26
N ASP A 242 25.46 -1.23 1.03
CA ASP A 242 26.78 -1.57 1.61
C ASP A 242 26.95 -0.99 3.03
N ASN A 243 26.24 0.09 3.35
CA ASN A 243 26.23 0.71 4.68
C ASN A 243 24.86 1.33 4.97
N VAL A 244 23.96 0.54 5.55
CA VAL A 244 22.57 0.93 5.81
C VAL A 244 22.40 2.08 6.80
N SER A 245 23.48 2.51 7.46
CA SER A 245 23.47 3.70 8.30
C SER A 245 23.49 5.01 7.48
N GLU A 246 23.90 4.93 6.21
CA GLU A 246 24.01 6.07 5.31
C GLU A 246 22.93 6.03 4.23
N TYR A 247 22.57 7.21 3.75
CA TYR A 247 21.74 7.36 2.56
C TYR A 247 22.59 7.18 1.29
N GLN A 248 21.98 6.71 0.20
CA GLN A 248 22.68 6.53 -1.08
C GLN A 248 23.15 7.87 -1.69
N SER A 249 22.42 8.96 -1.44
CA SER A 249 22.71 10.30 -1.94
C SER A 249 22.09 11.38 -1.04
N GLU A 250 22.44 12.65 -1.28
CA GLU A 250 21.85 13.80 -0.58
C GLU A 250 20.34 14.00 -0.83
N GLU A 251 19.79 13.39 -1.88
CA GLU A 251 18.36 13.47 -2.20
C GLU A 251 17.56 12.28 -1.66
N SER A 252 18.25 11.28 -1.12
CA SER A 252 17.65 10.00 -0.71
C SER A 252 16.78 10.15 0.53
N ASP A 253 16.93 11.20 1.34
CA ASP A 253 16.07 11.47 2.50
C ASP A 253 14.71 12.08 2.12
N LYS A 254 14.49 12.43 0.84
CA LYS A 254 13.28 13.10 0.35
C LYS A 254 12.25 12.13 -0.22
N TYR A 255 11.82 11.16 0.59
CA TYR A 255 10.70 10.29 0.29
C TYR A 255 9.47 10.65 1.13
N GLN A 256 8.30 10.37 0.59
CA GLN A 256 7.02 10.64 1.25
C GLN A 256 5.97 9.61 0.89
N LEU A 257 4.88 9.63 1.64
CA LEU A 257 3.70 8.81 1.44
C LEU A 257 2.46 9.70 1.56
N PHE A 258 1.48 9.50 0.68
CA PHE A 258 0.16 10.09 0.86
C PHE A 258 -0.74 9.15 1.63
N ALA A 259 -1.63 9.71 2.43
CA ALA A 259 -2.68 8.92 3.00
C ALA A 259 -4.03 9.59 2.86
N PHE A 260 -5.05 8.76 2.76
CA PHE A 260 -6.42 9.18 2.54
C PHE A 260 -7.32 8.49 3.55
N THR A 261 -8.19 9.25 4.20
CA THR A 261 -9.30 8.67 4.96
C THR A 261 -10.61 9.10 4.34
N SER A 262 -11.60 8.22 4.38
CA SER A 262 -13.00 8.62 4.18
C SER A 262 -13.88 8.10 5.30
N CYS A 263 -14.79 8.95 5.79
CA CYS A 263 -15.87 8.55 6.67
C CYS A 263 -17.20 8.87 6.00
N GLY A 264 -17.67 7.93 5.18
CA GLY A 264 -18.75 8.20 4.23
C GLY A 264 -18.30 9.20 3.16
N SER A 265 -18.92 10.37 3.12
CA SER A 265 -18.62 11.40 2.10
C SER A 265 -17.58 12.44 2.53
N TYR A 266 -17.15 12.41 3.78
CA TYR A 266 -16.12 13.30 4.26
C TYR A 266 -14.75 12.64 4.10
N TRP A 267 -13.81 13.41 3.59
CA TRP A 267 -12.47 12.96 3.23
C TRP A 267 -11.42 13.81 3.92
N GLN A 268 -10.29 13.19 4.20
CA GLN A 268 -9.07 13.88 4.60
C GLN A 268 -7.89 13.35 3.80
N VAL A 269 -6.99 14.26 3.44
CA VAL A 269 -5.75 13.96 2.73
C VAL A 269 -4.59 14.34 3.64
N PHE A 270 -3.66 13.40 3.77
CA PHE A 270 -2.46 13.54 4.57
C PHE A 270 -1.22 13.39 3.70
N VAL A 271 -0.17 14.10 4.07
CA VAL A 271 1.18 13.89 3.55
C VAL A 271 2.05 13.44 4.73
N ALA A 272 2.78 12.35 4.54
CA ALA A 272 3.69 11.80 5.52
C ALA A 272 5.13 11.77 4.99
N TRP A 273 6.09 12.14 5.82
CA TRP A 273 7.52 12.15 5.46
C TRP A 273 8.40 11.83 6.67
N ASN A 274 9.67 11.52 6.41
CA ASN A 274 10.66 11.39 7.47
C ASN A 274 11.11 12.76 7.95
N PHE A 275 10.96 13.03 9.25
CA PHE A 275 11.49 14.21 9.89
C PHE A 275 12.26 13.81 11.14
N MET A 276 13.59 13.96 11.11
CA MET A 276 14.48 13.61 12.23
C MET A 276 14.25 12.16 12.73
N ASN A 277 14.16 11.19 11.82
CA ASN A 277 13.90 9.78 12.12
C ASN A 277 12.52 9.50 12.74
N ASP A 278 11.61 10.45 12.73
CA ASP A 278 10.20 10.26 13.10
C ASP A 278 9.31 10.32 11.84
N CYS A 279 8.18 9.63 11.90
CA CYS A 279 7.14 9.73 10.87
C CYS A 279 6.32 10.99 11.12
N MET A 280 6.56 12.07 10.37
CA MET A 280 5.71 13.24 10.40
C MET A 280 4.51 13.02 9.48
N VAL A 281 3.31 13.37 9.94
CA VAL A 281 2.06 13.29 9.17
C VAL A 281 1.33 14.61 9.31
N GLU A 282 1.02 15.25 8.20
CA GLU A 282 0.27 16.51 8.16
C GLU A 282 -1.02 16.35 7.36
N THR A 283 -2.14 16.77 7.93
CA THR A 283 -3.39 16.93 7.18
C THR A 283 -3.26 18.16 6.29
N VAL A 284 -3.28 17.96 4.97
CA VAL A 284 -3.15 19.05 3.99
C VAL A 284 -4.50 19.49 3.44
N TRP A 285 -5.52 18.62 3.49
CA TRP A 285 -6.86 18.93 3.02
C TRP A 285 -7.92 18.10 3.74
N GLU A 286 -9.10 18.68 3.92
CA GLU A 286 -10.29 17.97 4.38
C GLU A 286 -11.55 18.57 3.76
N GLY A 287 -12.56 17.74 3.48
CA GLY A 287 -13.78 18.23 2.83
C GLY A 287 -14.86 17.16 2.67
N ASP A 288 -16.12 17.60 2.53
CA ASP A 288 -17.25 16.71 2.26
C ASP A 288 -17.59 16.75 0.76
N VAL A 289 -17.31 15.65 0.04
CA VAL A 289 -17.47 15.57 -1.42
C VAL A 289 -18.94 15.53 -1.88
N LYS A 290 -19.91 15.63 -0.96
CA LYS A 290 -21.30 15.98 -1.32
C LYS A 290 -21.45 17.44 -1.73
N TYR A 291 -20.44 18.28 -1.53
CA TYR A 291 -20.43 19.63 -2.05
C TYR A 291 -19.57 19.69 -3.33
N PRO A 292 -20.03 20.39 -4.39
CA PRO A 292 -19.33 20.41 -5.67
C PRO A 292 -17.88 20.85 -5.58
N ASN A 293 -17.58 21.88 -4.77
CA ASN A 293 -16.22 22.40 -4.61
C ASN A 293 -15.28 21.34 -4.02
N TYR A 294 -15.64 20.70 -2.91
CA TYR A 294 -14.77 19.67 -2.32
C TYR A 294 -14.60 18.44 -3.23
N ALA A 295 -15.61 18.11 -4.04
CA ALA A 295 -15.46 17.03 -5.02
C ALA A 295 -14.42 17.37 -6.09
N ILE A 296 -14.45 18.58 -6.66
CA ILE A 296 -13.45 18.99 -7.68
C ILE A 296 -12.06 19.16 -7.07
N GLU A 297 -11.96 19.70 -5.85
CA GLU A 297 -10.71 19.84 -5.13
C GLU A 297 -10.05 18.49 -4.88
N LEU A 298 -10.81 17.49 -4.37
CA LEU A 298 -10.28 16.15 -4.15
C LEU A 298 -9.76 15.53 -5.46
N ILE A 299 -10.51 15.62 -6.56
CA ILE A 299 -10.05 15.12 -7.86
C ILE A 299 -8.76 15.81 -8.30
N CYS A 300 -8.66 17.13 -8.13
CA CYS A 300 -7.43 17.87 -8.44
C CYS A 300 -6.24 17.41 -7.59
N ILE A 301 -6.45 17.07 -6.31
CA ILE A 301 -5.40 16.52 -5.44
C ILE A 301 -4.98 15.14 -5.95
N ILE A 302 -5.92 14.25 -6.28
CA ILE A 302 -5.59 12.90 -6.72
C ILE A 302 -4.84 12.90 -8.05
N ASP A 303 -5.23 13.73 -9.01
CA ASP A 303 -4.50 13.87 -10.27
C ASP A 303 -3.05 14.30 -10.03
N GLN A 304 -2.84 15.25 -9.11
CA GLN A 304 -1.51 15.69 -8.71
C GLN A 304 -0.70 14.59 -8.00
N VAL A 305 -1.34 13.74 -7.19
CA VAL A 305 -0.70 12.59 -6.54
C VAL A 305 -0.34 11.51 -7.56
N HIS A 306 -1.19 11.28 -8.57
CA HIS A 306 -0.90 10.39 -9.69
C HIS A 306 0.29 10.89 -10.52
N ASP A 307 0.34 12.18 -10.83
CA ASP A 307 1.49 12.81 -11.48
C ASP A 307 2.78 12.68 -10.65
N TYR A 308 2.69 12.90 -9.32
CA TYR A 308 3.82 12.64 -8.42
C TYR A 308 4.28 11.18 -8.49
N ALA A 309 3.35 10.23 -8.45
CA ALA A 309 3.66 8.81 -8.44
C ALA A 309 4.44 8.39 -9.69
N THR A 310 4.01 8.89 -10.85
CA THR A 310 4.60 8.55 -12.15
C THR A 310 5.90 9.32 -12.44
N GLN A 311 5.95 10.62 -12.11
CA GLN A 311 7.05 11.51 -12.51
C GLN A 311 8.13 11.68 -11.45
N GLN A 312 7.84 11.40 -10.17
CA GLN A 312 8.80 11.59 -9.08
C GLN A 312 9.06 10.31 -8.29
N HIS A 313 8.00 9.66 -7.81
CA HIS A 313 8.14 8.46 -6.97
C HIS A 313 8.73 7.28 -7.73
N ARG A 314 8.20 6.96 -8.92
CA ARG A 314 8.72 5.87 -9.75
C ARG A 314 10.21 6.11 -10.08
N PRO A 315 10.65 7.25 -10.65
CA PRO A 315 12.07 7.52 -10.87
C PRO A 315 12.92 7.45 -9.60
N PHE A 316 12.42 7.96 -8.47
CA PHE A 316 13.09 7.83 -7.17
C PHE A 316 13.34 6.35 -6.84
N VAL A 317 12.30 5.51 -6.94
CA VAL A 317 12.44 4.08 -6.66
C VAL A 317 13.43 3.43 -7.61
N MET A 318 13.30 3.66 -8.92
CA MET A 318 14.18 3.05 -9.93
C MET A 318 15.65 3.39 -9.66
N LYS A 319 15.95 4.67 -9.38
CA LYS A 319 17.31 5.14 -9.06
C LYS A 319 17.90 4.42 -7.85
N HIS A 320 17.13 4.32 -6.75
CA HIS A 320 17.65 3.73 -5.51
C HIS A 320 17.74 2.19 -5.57
N LEU A 321 16.90 1.57 -6.39
CA LEU A 321 16.86 0.12 -6.55
C LEU A 321 18.10 -0.42 -7.30
N GLU A 322 18.75 0.41 -8.12
CA GLU A 322 19.99 0.04 -8.83
C GLU A 322 21.09 -0.42 -7.88
N ALA A 323 21.35 0.34 -6.82
CA ALA A 323 22.37 0.01 -5.83
C ALA A 323 22.06 -1.34 -5.15
N TRP A 324 20.79 -1.59 -4.85
CA TRP A 324 20.34 -2.85 -4.24
C TRP A 324 20.50 -4.04 -5.20
N HIS A 325 20.18 -3.87 -6.48
CA HIS A 325 20.43 -4.88 -7.51
C HIS A 325 21.91 -5.19 -7.66
N ASP A 326 22.78 -4.18 -7.66
CA ASP A 326 24.22 -4.37 -7.79
C ASP A 326 24.82 -5.07 -6.57
N ARG A 327 24.35 -4.75 -5.36
CA ARG A 327 24.68 -5.51 -4.15
C ARG A 327 24.25 -6.97 -4.28
N HIS A 328 23.00 -7.22 -4.70
CA HIS A 328 22.47 -8.57 -4.85
C HIS A 328 23.29 -9.40 -5.85
N LYS A 329 23.64 -8.83 -7.00
CA LYS A 329 24.48 -9.48 -8.02
C LYS A 329 25.88 -9.83 -7.49
N ARG A 330 26.52 -8.93 -6.73
CA ARG A 330 27.85 -9.18 -6.13
C ARG A 330 27.85 -10.35 -5.16
N THR A 331 26.80 -10.46 -4.34
CA THR A 331 26.68 -11.54 -3.33
C THR A 331 26.31 -12.89 -3.96
N THR A 332 25.53 -12.91 -5.04
CA THR A 332 25.10 -14.15 -5.71
C THR A 332 26.12 -14.69 -6.69
N ASN A 333 26.94 -13.83 -7.33
CA ASN A 333 27.98 -14.22 -8.28
C ASN A 333 29.37 -13.68 -7.88
N PRO A 334 29.98 -14.20 -6.79
CA PRO A 334 31.29 -13.73 -6.33
C PRO A 334 32.41 -13.95 -7.37
N ALA A 335 32.25 -14.91 -8.28
CA ALA A 335 33.22 -15.20 -9.34
C ALA A 335 33.28 -14.12 -10.45
N ALA A 336 32.20 -13.35 -10.67
CA ALA A 336 32.19 -12.27 -11.67
C ALA A 336 32.88 -11.00 -11.15
N ALA A 337 32.88 -10.77 -9.83
CA ALA A 337 33.48 -9.59 -9.22
C ALA A 337 35.03 -9.63 -9.20
N ASN A 338 35.64 -10.82 -9.22
CA ASN A 338 37.10 -10.99 -9.16
C ASN A 338 37.81 -10.94 -10.52
N ASN A 339 37.09 -10.84 -11.65
CA ASN A 339 37.70 -10.86 -12.98
C ASN A 339 38.18 -9.49 -13.50
N ASN A 340 38.03 -8.41 -12.72
CA ASN A 340 38.59 -7.09 -13.07
C ASN A 340 39.96 -6.78 -12.44
N SER A 341 40.65 -7.79 -11.87
CA SER A 341 42.08 -7.68 -11.53
C SER A 341 42.89 -8.81 -12.19
N PHE A 342 43.49 -8.51 -13.35
CA PHE A 342 44.63 -9.24 -13.95
C PHE A 342 45.69 -9.57 -12.87
N ILE A 343 46.38 -10.73 -12.85
CA ILE A 343 47.35 -11.24 -13.83
C ILE A 343 47.41 -12.79 -13.79
N ALA A 344 47.66 -13.35 -14.96
CA ALA A 344 47.83 -14.75 -15.35
C ALA A 344 48.62 -15.71 -14.43
N SER A 345 48.19 -16.97 -14.42
CA SER A 345 49.00 -18.11 -14.89
C SER A 345 48.12 -19.36 -15.13
N PRO A 346 48.26 -20.07 -16.26
CA PRO A 346 47.48 -21.26 -16.55
C PRO A 346 48.18 -22.50 -16.00
N LEU A 347 47.52 -23.24 -15.12
CA LEU A 347 47.93 -24.59 -14.76
C LEU A 347 46.77 -25.56 -15.00
N SER A 348 47.11 -26.52 -15.83
CA SER A 348 46.32 -27.52 -16.50
C SER A 348 46.03 -28.77 -15.63
N VAL A 349 45.08 -29.58 -16.12
CA VAL A 349 44.88 -31.04 -15.90
C VAL A 349 44.03 -31.42 -14.66
N PRO A 350 43.28 -32.54 -14.65
CA PRO A 350 42.40 -33.18 -15.65
C PRO A 350 40.97 -33.48 -15.12
N SER A 351 40.05 -33.78 -16.03
CA SER A 351 38.78 -34.47 -15.71
C SER A 351 38.99 -35.89 -15.17
N PRO A 352 38.07 -36.39 -14.32
CA PRO A 352 37.67 -37.79 -14.46
C PRO A 352 36.15 -38.04 -14.34
N SER A 353 35.69 -38.85 -15.30
CA SER A 353 34.77 -39.98 -15.23
C SER A 353 33.43 -39.92 -14.47
N LYS A 354 32.40 -40.15 -15.28
CA LYS A 354 31.15 -40.86 -15.02
C LYS A 354 31.28 -42.00 -14.00
N ASP A 355 30.29 -42.16 -13.12
CA ASP A 355 29.30 -43.26 -13.19
C ASP A 355 28.23 -43.17 -12.07
N PRO A 356 27.11 -43.93 -12.21
CA PRO A 356 25.80 -43.57 -11.68
C PRO A 356 25.46 -44.32 -10.38
N TYR A 357 24.64 -43.72 -9.51
CA TYR A 357 23.88 -44.49 -8.53
C TYR A 357 22.44 -43.99 -8.38
N SER A 358 21.56 -44.96 -8.58
CA SER A 358 20.12 -44.96 -8.40
C SER A 358 19.79 -45.12 -6.92
N SER A 359 18.85 -44.34 -6.40
CA SER A 359 18.02 -44.74 -5.26
C SER A 359 16.62 -44.15 -5.42
N SER A 360 15.70 -45.02 -5.77
CA SER A 360 14.26 -44.88 -5.62
C SER A 360 13.88 -44.84 -4.15
N ASP A 361 13.06 -43.87 -3.75
CA ASP A 361 12.20 -44.00 -2.58
C ASP A 361 10.81 -43.44 -2.90
N GLU A 362 9.81 -44.20 -2.46
CA GLU A 362 8.42 -44.11 -2.86
C GLU A 362 7.65 -43.01 -2.13
N ASP A 363 6.85 -42.24 -2.89
CA ASP A 363 5.90 -41.26 -2.37
C ASP A 363 4.53 -41.89 -2.12
N ILE A 364 4.04 -41.71 -0.89
CA ILE A 364 2.67 -42.02 -0.45
C ILE A 364 1.77 -40.81 -0.78
N PRO A 365 0.63 -40.97 -1.48
CA PRO A 365 -0.23 -39.83 -1.77
C PRO A 365 -1.18 -39.52 -0.61
N SER A 366 -1.01 -38.31 -0.06
CA SER A 366 -1.93 -37.67 0.88
C SER A 366 -3.05 -36.93 0.13
N SER A 367 -4.26 -37.48 0.26
CA SER A 367 -5.57 -36.89 -0.04
C SER A 367 -5.67 -35.39 0.24
N SER A 368 -6.09 -34.61 -0.78
CA SER A 368 -6.72 -33.31 -0.56
C SER A 368 -7.79 -32.97 -1.61
N SER A 369 -8.99 -32.74 -1.10
CA SER A 369 -9.91 -31.65 -1.43
C SER A 369 -10.13 -31.28 -2.91
N LEU A 370 -11.19 -31.85 -3.49
CA LEU A 370 -11.79 -31.39 -4.75
C LEU A 370 -12.33 -29.96 -4.63
N GLY A 371 -11.73 -29.03 -5.38
CA GLY A 371 -12.17 -27.66 -5.53
C GLY A 371 -11.79 -27.07 -6.88
N VAL A 372 -12.80 -26.84 -7.72
CA VAL A 372 -12.88 -25.89 -8.86
C VAL A 372 -11.94 -26.02 -10.07
N ASP A 373 -10.95 -26.92 -10.10
CA ASP A 373 -10.08 -27.10 -11.28
C ASP A 373 -10.65 -28.05 -12.37
N ASP A 374 -11.79 -28.70 -12.13
CA ASP A 374 -12.36 -29.72 -13.03
C ASP A 374 -13.28 -29.16 -14.14
N MET A 375 -13.21 -27.86 -14.40
CA MET A 375 -13.94 -27.22 -15.52
C MET A 375 -13.04 -26.96 -16.73
N ALA A 376 -11.71 -27.09 -16.56
CA ALA A 376 -10.73 -26.99 -17.64
C ALA A 376 -10.55 -28.32 -18.42
N SER A 377 -10.89 -29.46 -17.82
CA SER A 377 -10.86 -30.79 -18.43
C SER A 377 -11.98 -31.01 -19.46
N LEU A 378 -13.05 -30.21 -19.40
CA LEU A 378 -14.21 -30.30 -20.31
C LEU A 378 -14.03 -29.58 -21.65
N PHE A 379 -12.95 -28.80 -21.82
CA PHE A 379 -12.62 -28.11 -23.08
C PHE A 379 -11.36 -28.66 -23.76
N ASP A 380 -10.95 -29.90 -23.45
CA ASP A 380 -9.83 -30.60 -24.11
C ASP A 380 -10.19 -31.08 -25.53
N LEU A 381 -10.67 -30.14 -26.34
CA LEU A 381 -10.76 -30.27 -27.79
C LEU A 381 -9.40 -29.84 -28.36
N SER A 382 -8.63 -30.82 -28.81
CA SER A 382 -7.36 -30.73 -29.58
C SER A 382 -6.07 -30.58 -28.77
N SER A 383 -5.58 -31.71 -28.26
CA SER A 383 -4.23 -31.90 -27.69
C SER A 383 -3.07 -31.82 -28.69
N ASN A 384 -3.32 -31.42 -29.95
CA ASN A 384 -2.32 -31.35 -31.02
C ASN A 384 -2.05 -29.94 -31.56
N MET A 385 -2.67 -28.90 -31.00
CA MET A 385 -2.31 -27.51 -31.34
C MET A 385 -1.12 -27.06 -30.48
N PRO A 386 -0.03 -26.53 -31.06
CA PRO A 386 1.04 -25.94 -30.28
C PRO A 386 0.44 -24.86 -29.39
N GLN A 387 0.56 -25.05 -28.08
CA GLN A 387 0.11 -24.08 -27.08
C GLN A 387 0.67 -22.70 -27.45
N PRO A 388 -0.17 -21.65 -27.49
CA PRO A 388 0.31 -20.30 -27.72
C PRO A 388 1.43 -19.97 -26.73
N GLU A 389 2.49 -19.30 -27.20
CA GLU A 389 3.68 -19.01 -26.38
C GLU A 389 3.33 -18.30 -25.06
N TRP A 390 2.32 -17.42 -25.08
CA TRP A 390 1.82 -16.75 -23.89
C TRP A 390 1.27 -17.71 -22.82
N SER A 391 0.64 -18.81 -23.24
CA SER A 391 0.10 -19.83 -22.34
C SER A 391 1.23 -20.57 -21.62
N ARG A 392 2.29 -20.92 -22.37
CA ARG A 392 3.50 -21.55 -21.81
C ARG A 392 4.19 -20.63 -20.81
N LEU A 393 4.44 -19.37 -21.18
CA LEU A 393 5.09 -18.40 -20.29
C LEU A 393 4.29 -18.14 -19.01
N LYS A 394 2.95 -18.10 -19.10
CA LYS A 394 2.07 -17.96 -17.94
C LYS A 394 2.08 -19.19 -17.04
N ALA A 395 2.12 -20.39 -17.63
CA ALA A 395 2.24 -21.65 -16.89
C ALA A 395 3.58 -21.75 -16.14
N GLU A 396 4.69 -21.42 -16.82
CA GLU A 396 6.03 -21.33 -16.21
C GLU A 396 6.04 -20.35 -15.03
N SER A 397 5.54 -19.13 -15.24
CA SER A 397 5.48 -18.11 -14.18
C SER A 397 4.62 -18.56 -12.99
N LYS A 398 3.50 -19.24 -13.23
CA LYS A 398 2.63 -19.79 -12.17
C LYS A 398 3.35 -20.88 -11.37
N MET A 399 4.08 -21.77 -12.01
CA MET A 399 4.87 -22.82 -11.34
C MET A 399 5.96 -22.19 -10.47
N THR A 400 6.76 -21.27 -11.01
CA THR A 400 7.81 -20.58 -10.27
C THR A 400 7.28 -19.84 -9.03
N ARG A 401 6.15 -19.13 -9.15
CA ARG A 401 5.49 -18.47 -8.01
C ARG A 401 5.02 -19.47 -6.94
N SER A 402 4.44 -20.59 -7.34
CA SER A 402 3.97 -21.64 -6.41
C SER A 402 5.13 -22.27 -5.64
N ASP A 403 6.22 -22.60 -6.33
CA ASP A 403 7.40 -23.22 -5.73
C ASP A 403 8.11 -22.28 -4.77
N ARG A 404 8.26 -21.00 -5.13
CA ARG A 404 8.82 -20.00 -4.23
C ARG A 404 7.94 -19.70 -3.03
N ALA A 405 6.62 -19.65 -3.21
CA ALA A 405 5.70 -19.54 -2.08
C ALA A 405 5.86 -20.72 -1.12
N ARG A 406 6.12 -21.92 -1.63
CA ARG A 406 6.42 -23.12 -0.82
C ARG A 406 7.76 -22.99 -0.09
N GLN A 407 8.83 -22.60 -0.80
CA GLN A 407 10.16 -22.38 -0.22
C GLN A 407 10.13 -21.31 0.87
N THR A 408 9.45 -20.19 0.61
CA THR A 408 9.27 -19.10 1.59
C THR A 408 8.54 -19.62 2.83
N ARG A 409 7.44 -20.36 2.67
CA ARG A 409 6.74 -20.96 3.82
C ARG A 409 7.63 -21.92 4.61
N ALA A 410 8.44 -22.73 3.94
CA ALA A 410 9.35 -23.67 4.57
C ALA A 410 10.44 -22.94 5.38
N TYR A 411 11.10 -21.95 4.76
CA TYR A 411 12.09 -21.10 5.42
C TYR A 411 11.49 -20.38 6.65
N ASN A 412 10.25 -19.89 6.52
CA ASN A 412 9.55 -19.21 7.63
C ASN A 412 9.20 -20.16 8.78
N GLN A 413 8.86 -21.41 8.47
CA GLN A 413 8.66 -22.46 9.49
C GLN A 413 9.97 -22.75 10.22
N GLU A 414 11.08 -22.84 9.49
CA GLU A 414 12.41 -23.09 10.06
C GLU A 414 12.84 -21.95 11.00
N LEU A 415 12.72 -20.70 10.57
CA LEU A 415 13.03 -19.52 11.40
C LEU A 415 12.18 -19.44 12.68
N ARG A 416 10.89 -19.81 12.60
CA ARG A 416 10.01 -19.92 13.78
C ARG A 416 10.46 -21.05 14.70
N GLY A 417 10.93 -22.15 14.15
CA GLY A 417 11.53 -23.28 14.89
C GLY A 417 12.78 -22.87 15.68
N PHE A 418 13.68 -22.09 15.07
CA PHE A 418 14.91 -21.60 15.72
C PHE A 418 14.63 -20.67 16.91
N ARG A 419 13.61 -19.81 16.84
CA ARG A 419 13.21 -18.95 17.97
C ARG A 419 12.55 -19.74 19.12
N GLY A 420 11.88 -20.85 18.82
CA GLY A 420 11.30 -21.73 19.85
C GLY A 420 12.33 -22.49 20.69
N LEU A 421 13.55 -22.68 20.18
CA LEU A 421 14.64 -23.38 20.88
C LEU A 421 15.47 -22.45 21.78
N SER A 422 15.57 -21.15 21.44
CA SER A 422 16.27 -20.16 22.26
C SER A 422 15.49 -19.77 23.54
N ALA A 423 14.18 -20.03 23.59
CA ALA A 423 13.32 -19.77 24.76
C ALA A 423 13.27 -20.91 25.79
N ARG A 424 14.02 -22.00 25.63
CA ARG A 424 14.12 -23.06 26.66
C ARG A 424 15.21 -22.75 27.69
N VAL A 425 14.96 -21.75 28.52
CA VAL A 425 15.55 -21.70 29.87
C VAL A 425 14.75 -22.68 30.73
N PRO A 426 15.38 -23.60 31.49
CA PRO A 426 14.65 -24.53 32.34
C PRO A 426 13.98 -23.76 33.50
N GLU A 427 12.68 -23.48 33.38
CA GLU A 427 11.88 -22.94 34.47
C GLU A 427 11.85 -23.92 35.63
N LEU A 428 12.32 -23.43 36.79
CA LEU A 428 12.15 -24.10 38.08
C LEU A 428 10.66 -24.34 38.36
N LYS A 429 10.37 -25.59 38.70
CA LYS A 429 9.09 -26.12 39.18
C LYS A 429 8.30 -25.10 40.03
N LYS A 430 7.26 -24.51 39.45
CA LYS A 430 6.12 -23.97 40.20
C LYS A 430 4.95 -24.94 40.13
N THR A 431 4.34 -25.12 41.30
CA THR A 431 3.27 -26.04 41.67
C THR A 431 2.00 -25.93 40.81
N PRO A 432 1.22 -27.01 40.67
CA PRO A 432 0.09 -27.07 39.75
C PRO A 432 -1.10 -26.29 40.28
N GLU A 433 -1.46 -25.20 39.59
CA GLU A 433 -2.70 -24.47 39.83
C GLU A 433 -3.88 -25.14 39.11
N LYS A 434 -5.01 -25.21 39.80
CA LYS A 434 -6.19 -26.02 39.47
C LYS A 434 -6.86 -25.57 38.16
N LYS A 435 -7.04 -26.53 37.25
CA LYS A 435 -7.92 -26.41 36.07
C LYS A 435 -9.35 -26.06 36.50
N ARG A 436 -9.87 -24.93 36.01
CA ARG A 436 -11.31 -24.62 36.05
C ARG A 436 -12.03 -25.40 34.94
N PRO A 437 -13.18 -26.03 35.21
CA PRO A 437 -13.95 -26.74 34.20
C PRO A 437 -14.68 -25.77 33.28
N ARG A 438 -14.68 -26.09 31.97
CA ARG A 438 -15.59 -25.53 30.98
C ARG A 438 -17.01 -26.02 31.31
N GLY A 439 -17.91 -25.10 31.60
CA GLY A 439 -19.34 -25.37 31.76
C GLY A 439 -20.15 -24.10 31.61
N ARG A 440 -21.01 -24.05 30.58
CA ARG A 440 -22.06 -23.03 30.41
C ARG A 440 -23.09 -23.21 31.54
N PRO A 441 -23.46 -22.17 32.32
CA PRO A 441 -24.65 -22.25 33.16
C PRO A 441 -25.93 -21.99 32.34
N PRO A 442 -27.05 -22.63 32.69
CA PRO A 442 -28.32 -22.52 31.99
C PRO A 442 -29.06 -21.20 32.32
N LYS A 443 -29.90 -20.77 31.38
CA LYS A 443 -30.85 -19.65 31.54
C LYS A 443 -31.81 -19.93 32.71
N ALA A 444 -31.84 -19.05 33.70
CA ALA A 444 -32.92 -18.98 34.67
C ALA A 444 -33.76 -17.73 34.41
N ALA A 445 -35.03 -17.95 34.13
CA ALA A 445 -36.07 -16.92 34.12
C ALA A 445 -36.35 -16.47 35.56
N THR A 446 -36.53 -15.16 35.76
CA THR A 446 -37.24 -14.67 36.95
C THR A 446 -38.11 -13.48 36.57
N HIS A 447 -39.31 -13.54 37.12
CA HIS A 447 -40.49 -12.82 36.70
C HIS A 447 -40.84 -11.79 37.79
N LYS A 448 -41.05 -10.53 37.36
CA LYS A 448 -41.82 -9.44 37.99
C LYS A 448 -41.49 -9.01 39.45
N GLN A 449 -41.27 -7.70 39.62
CA GLN A 449 -42.26 -6.82 40.29
C GLN A 449 -41.99 -5.33 39.99
N LYS A 450 -43.05 -4.58 39.67
CA LYS A 450 -43.11 -3.11 39.63
C LYS A 450 -43.24 -2.56 41.06
N PRO A 451 -42.98 -1.25 41.26
CA PRO A 451 -44.10 -0.39 41.63
C PRO A 451 -44.18 0.95 40.90
N LEU A 452 -45.43 1.43 40.82
CA LEU A 452 -45.90 2.75 40.38
C LEU A 452 -45.60 3.87 41.39
N LYS A 453 -45.41 5.11 40.88
CA LYS A 453 -46.21 6.35 41.15
C LYS A 453 -45.62 7.50 40.29
N LYS A 454 -46.38 8.12 39.35
CA LYS A 454 -47.22 9.35 39.46
C LYS A 454 -46.45 10.52 40.08
N ARG A 455 -46.41 11.77 39.58
CA ARG A 455 -47.31 12.67 38.80
C ARG A 455 -46.51 14.00 38.62
N GLN A 456 -46.49 14.78 37.53
CA GLN A 456 -47.37 15.91 37.08
C GLN A 456 -46.46 16.75 36.13
N GLN A 457 -46.75 17.11 34.88
CA GLN A 457 -47.82 17.91 34.25
C GLN A 457 -47.60 19.45 34.31
N ALA A 458 -47.27 20.04 33.14
CA ALA A 458 -47.60 21.39 32.62
C ALA A 458 -46.93 21.50 31.23
N GLN A 459 -47.55 21.57 30.05
CA GLN A 459 -48.56 22.46 29.44
C GLN A 459 -48.24 23.96 29.43
N SER A 460 -47.87 24.46 28.25
CA SER A 460 -48.15 25.80 27.67
C SER A 460 -47.30 25.91 26.38
N SER A 461 -47.77 25.97 25.14
CA SER A 461 -48.77 26.76 24.40
C SER A 461 -48.12 27.76 23.42
N ARG A 462 -48.52 27.63 22.13
CA ARG A 462 -48.70 28.64 21.06
C ARG A 462 -47.62 29.69 20.73
N ALA A 463 -47.24 29.75 19.44
CA ALA A 463 -47.57 30.81 18.44
C ALA A 463 -46.52 30.82 17.30
N ARG A 464 -46.87 30.49 16.04
CA ARG A 464 -47.25 31.41 14.93
C ARG A 464 -46.36 32.65 14.73
N SER A 465 -45.49 32.60 13.72
CA SER A 465 -45.33 33.56 12.60
C SER A 465 -44.22 33.00 11.68
N GLY A 466 -44.28 32.96 10.35
CA GLY A 466 -44.91 33.87 9.42
C GLY A 466 -43.90 34.93 9.00
N ARG A 467 -43.01 34.62 8.04
CA ARG A 467 -42.38 35.61 7.16
C ARG A 467 -41.78 34.94 5.91
N ALA A 468 -42.29 35.40 4.79
CA ALA A 468 -41.82 35.22 3.43
C ALA A 468 -40.80 36.32 3.06
N PHE A 469 -40.22 36.18 1.85
CA PHE A 469 -39.27 37.06 1.13
C PHE A 469 -37.83 36.95 1.64
N TRP A 470 -36.81 36.67 0.82
CA TRP A 470 -36.50 37.22 -0.51
C TRP A 470 -36.00 36.17 -1.51
N LEU A 471 -36.58 36.15 -2.72
CA LEU A 471 -35.95 35.62 -3.94
C LEU A 471 -35.51 36.84 -4.76
N SER A 472 -34.21 37.14 -4.76
CA SER A 472 -33.61 38.04 -5.73
C SER A 472 -33.36 37.25 -7.00
N GLY A 473 -34.22 37.47 -8.01
CA GLY A 473 -33.95 37.08 -9.38
C GLY A 473 -32.79 37.90 -9.94
N ILE A 474 -31.83 37.22 -10.54
CA ILE A 474 -30.85 37.81 -11.44
C ILE A 474 -31.38 37.58 -12.86
N CYS A 475 -31.76 38.68 -13.50
CA CYS A 475 -31.93 38.78 -14.94
C CYS A 475 -30.56 38.56 -15.61
N ILE A 476 -30.52 37.67 -16.60
CA ILE A 476 -29.50 37.73 -17.65
C ILE A 476 -30.25 38.09 -18.93
N GLU A 477 -29.94 39.30 -19.42
CA GLU A 477 -30.35 39.79 -20.72
C GLU A 477 -29.63 39.03 -21.84
N ASP A 478 -30.44 38.70 -22.85
CA ASP A 478 -30.17 38.60 -24.27
C ASP A 478 -28.73 38.79 -24.77
N LEU A 479 -28.20 37.69 -25.33
CA LEU A 479 -27.20 37.72 -26.41
C LEU A 479 -27.93 37.53 -27.75
N ARG A 480 -28.08 38.64 -28.48
CA ARG A 480 -28.15 38.63 -29.95
C ARG A 480 -26.78 38.28 -30.50
N VAL A 481 -26.67 37.21 -31.30
CA VAL A 481 -25.94 37.14 -32.59
C VAL A 481 -26.40 35.87 -33.30
N GLY A 482 -26.89 35.98 -34.55
CA GLY A 482 -27.14 34.86 -35.47
C GLY A 482 -28.51 34.90 -36.10
#